data_AF-A0AAD8M6X2-F1
#
_entry.id   AF-A0AAD8M6X2-F1
#
_cell.length_a   1.000
_cell.length_b   1.000
_cell.length_c   1.000
_cell.angle_alpha   90.00
_cell.angle_beta   90.00
_cell.angle_gamma   90.00
#
_symmetry.space_group_name_H-M   'P 1'
#
loop_
_entity.id
_entity.type
_entity.pdbx_description
1 polymer ?
#
loop_
_entity_poly.entity_id
_entity_poly.type
_entity_poly.pdbx_seq_one_letter_code
_entity_poly.pdbx_strand_id
1 'polypeptide(L)'
;MKNIKKTSCALFTAIFVLCMSSISWCNGQETETEGGPMVKREKEALYYVIQGFVGKEWNGSDLYHDPCGWTPIQSVACDIYDGYWYVTTLNIGLIHDNSLSCSPNVQFSPQLFQLRHLKSLSFFNCMSHRGHPVTIATQNWSALSGTLESLEFRSNPGLNGQIPATFGDLMKLQSLVLLENGFSGNVPTNLGNLPNLKRLVLSGNRFTGQVPVNFGALSVLLILDLSRNSLSGTLPFTLGGLKSLLKLDLSHNQFVENIPNQIGNLKNLTLLDLRNNNFSGGLPQPIQELGSLQELVLSRNLIGGDIMRLSWPNLQSLIILDLSNTGLTGEVPESISELKNLRFLGLNDNNLTGELPSKLATLSNISAIYIHGNNLTGELKFSETFYGTMGRLFGAWDNPNLCYQTGVLSTSKVPYGVKACQQEVNLYGKNVDTDSKLGSNQDSQMVASLGNSRNGMNEFWCVYLVKIVMTVVFFNIAM
;
A
#
# COMPACT_ATOMS: atom_id res chain seq x y z
N MET A 1 -49.32 65.14 -17.53
CA MET A 1 -49.43 64.72 -18.93
C MET A 1 -48.34 65.41 -19.76
N LYS A 2 -47.60 64.63 -20.56
CA LYS A 2 -46.68 65.02 -21.66
C LYS A 2 -45.39 65.79 -21.29
N ASN A 3 -44.28 65.04 -21.18
CA ASN A 3 -43.03 65.22 -21.95
C ASN A 3 -41.78 64.66 -21.23
N ILE A 4 -41.75 63.34 -21.01
CA ILE A 4 -40.50 62.57 -20.97
C ILE A 4 -40.24 62.12 -22.40
N LYS A 5 -39.65 62.98 -23.24
CA LYS A 5 -39.22 62.65 -24.62
C LYS A 5 -38.42 63.81 -25.27
N LYS A 6 -37.30 64.23 -24.65
CA LYS A 6 -36.29 65.04 -25.38
C LYS A 6 -34.85 64.96 -24.86
N THR A 7 -34.55 64.04 -23.95
CA THR A 7 -33.17 63.74 -23.49
C THR A 7 -32.60 62.43 -24.05
N SER A 8 -33.37 61.68 -24.85
CA SER A 8 -32.96 60.36 -25.36
C SER A 8 -32.36 60.35 -26.78
N CYS A 9 -32.34 61.47 -27.51
CA CYS A 9 -31.84 61.52 -28.89
C CYS A 9 -30.43 62.11 -29.02
N ALA A 10 -29.96 62.90 -28.04
CA ALA A 10 -28.60 63.46 -28.04
C ALA A 10 -27.55 62.50 -27.43
N LEU A 11 -27.97 61.56 -26.56
CA LEU A 11 -27.09 60.52 -26.03
C LEU A 11 -26.81 59.42 -27.07
N PHE A 12 -27.76 59.13 -27.96
CA PHE A 12 -27.62 58.07 -28.97
C PHE A 12 -26.67 58.45 -30.12
N THR A 13 -26.61 59.73 -30.52
CA THR A 13 -25.66 60.19 -31.56
C THR A 13 -24.24 60.35 -31.03
N ALA A 14 -24.03 60.59 -29.73
CA ALA A 14 -22.69 60.63 -29.14
C ALA A 14 -22.09 59.23 -28.92
N ILE A 15 -22.91 58.24 -28.58
CA ILE A 15 -22.45 56.84 -28.39
C ILE A 15 -22.17 56.15 -29.74
N PHE A 16 -22.90 56.47 -30.81
CA PHE A 16 -22.67 55.87 -32.13
C PHE A 16 -21.41 56.39 -32.83
N VAL A 17 -20.97 57.63 -32.58
CA VAL A 17 -19.72 58.19 -33.13
C VAL A 17 -18.49 57.69 -32.37
N LEU A 18 -18.60 57.40 -31.06
CA LEU A 18 -17.54 56.73 -30.29
C LEU A 18 -17.39 55.22 -30.62
N CYS A 19 -18.45 54.58 -31.14
CA CYS A 19 -18.41 53.18 -31.60
C CYS A 19 -17.88 52.99 -33.03
N MET A 20 -17.80 54.03 -33.87
CA MET A 20 -17.24 53.94 -35.23
C MET A 20 -15.79 54.43 -35.34
N SER A 21 -15.22 55.00 -34.27
CA SER A 21 -13.78 55.30 -34.18
C SER A 21 -12.97 54.24 -33.41
N SER A 22 -13.60 53.13 -33.02
CA SER A 22 -12.96 51.99 -32.34
C SER A 22 -12.98 50.70 -33.18
N ILE A 23 -13.44 50.76 -34.43
CA ILE A 23 -13.40 49.67 -35.40
C ILE A 23 -12.54 50.09 -36.58
N SER A 24 -11.22 50.12 -36.38
CA SER A 24 -10.16 49.89 -37.39
C SER A 24 -8.79 50.21 -36.81
N TRP A 25 -8.33 49.37 -35.89
CA TRP A 25 -7.10 48.60 -36.09
C TRP A 25 -7.03 47.55 -34.97
N CYS A 26 -7.82 46.50 -35.11
CA CYS A 26 -7.39 45.19 -34.63
C CYS A 26 -6.27 44.70 -35.57
N ASN A 27 -5.13 45.39 -35.55
CA ASN A 27 -3.84 44.73 -35.64
C ASN A 27 -3.36 44.58 -34.19
N GLY A 28 -4.16 43.85 -33.40
CA GLY A 28 -3.51 42.97 -32.45
C GLY A 28 -2.78 42.00 -33.35
N GLN A 29 -1.45 42.12 -33.43
CA GLN A 29 -0.69 40.89 -33.39
C GLN A 29 -1.32 40.12 -32.23
N GLU A 30 -2.16 39.13 -32.56
CA GLU A 30 -1.87 37.82 -32.04
C GLU A 30 -0.38 37.68 -32.32
N THR A 31 0.45 38.07 -31.36
CA THR A 31 1.51 37.18 -31.00
C THR A 31 0.72 35.92 -30.66
N GLU A 32 0.47 35.09 -31.69
CA GLU A 32 0.88 33.71 -31.60
C GLU A 32 2.08 33.78 -30.68
N THR A 33 1.90 33.36 -29.44
CA THR A 33 3.03 32.79 -28.75
C THR A 33 3.45 31.66 -29.67
N GLU A 34 4.25 31.99 -30.69
CA GLU A 34 5.13 31.08 -31.40
C GLU A 34 5.93 30.51 -30.24
N GLY A 35 5.39 29.45 -29.63
CA GLY A 35 6.13 28.65 -28.68
C GLY A 35 7.35 28.22 -29.47
N GLY A 36 8.51 28.75 -29.11
CA GLY A 36 9.67 28.65 -29.98
C GLY A 36 10.00 27.19 -30.27
N PRO A 37 10.58 26.90 -31.45
CA PRO A 37 10.56 25.56 -32.03
C PRO A 37 11.19 24.52 -31.10
N MET A 38 10.71 23.28 -31.18
CA MET A 38 11.41 22.17 -30.53
C MET A 38 12.83 22.04 -31.09
N VAL A 39 13.83 21.88 -30.21
CA VAL A 39 15.22 21.71 -30.63
C VAL A 39 15.35 20.45 -31.48
N LYS A 40 15.92 20.57 -32.68
CA LYS A 40 16.03 19.45 -33.65
C LYS A 40 16.66 18.19 -33.05
N ARG A 41 17.75 18.34 -32.28
CA ARG A 41 18.42 17.21 -31.62
C ARG A 41 17.57 16.56 -30.52
N GLU A 42 16.83 17.36 -29.75
CA GLU A 42 15.89 16.86 -28.74
C GLU A 42 14.80 16.03 -29.41
N LYS A 43 14.26 16.54 -30.52
CA LYS A 43 13.22 15.86 -31.31
C LYS A 43 13.71 14.53 -31.88
N GLU A 44 14.91 14.52 -32.46
CA GLU A 44 15.54 13.30 -32.96
C GLU A 44 15.77 12.29 -31.82
N ALA A 45 16.29 12.74 -30.68
CA ALA A 45 16.48 11.89 -29.50
C ALA A 45 15.17 11.28 -29.01
N LEU A 46 14.10 12.08 -28.90
CA LEU A 46 12.77 11.62 -28.52
C LEU A 46 12.28 10.49 -29.43
N TYR A 47 12.39 10.66 -30.75
CA TYR A 47 11.96 9.63 -31.69
C TYR A 47 12.78 8.34 -31.57
N TYR A 48 14.10 8.42 -31.44
CA TYR A 48 14.94 7.24 -31.23
C TYR A 48 14.57 6.50 -29.95
N VAL A 49 14.27 7.24 -28.88
CA VAL A 49 13.81 6.64 -27.61
C VAL A 49 12.48 5.94 -27.83
N ILE A 50 11.47 6.62 -28.39
CA ILE A 50 10.16 6.03 -28.65
C ILE A 50 10.26 4.78 -29.53
N GLN A 51 11.03 4.83 -30.63
CA GLN A 51 11.24 3.67 -31.51
C GLN A 51 11.89 2.49 -30.80
N GLY A 52 12.75 2.73 -29.80
CA GLY A 52 13.32 1.69 -28.96
C GLY A 52 12.26 0.88 -28.20
N PHE A 53 11.16 1.51 -27.79
CA PHE A 53 10.10 0.86 -27.01
C PHE A 53 8.87 0.45 -27.84
N VAL A 54 8.49 1.24 -28.82
CA VAL A 54 7.29 1.04 -29.66
C VAL A 54 7.61 0.23 -30.92
N GLY A 55 8.90 0.09 -31.26
CA GLY A 55 9.37 -0.65 -32.41
C GLY A 55 9.71 0.23 -33.61
N LYS A 56 10.53 -0.31 -34.52
CA LYS A 56 11.04 0.41 -35.71
C LYS A 56 9.96 0.77 -36.73
N GLU A 57 8.83 0.08 -36.70
CA GLU A 57 7.67 0.35 -37.56
C GLU A 57 6.88 1.59 -37.11
N TRP A 58 7.20 2.16 -35.95
CA TRP A 58 6.61 3.41 -35.51
C TRP A 58 7.05 4.56 -36.40
N ASN A 59 6.14 5.01 -37.28
CA ASN A 59 6.37 6.11 -38.21
C ASN A 59 6.02 7.49 -37.62
N GLY A 60 6.21 7.66 -36.32
CA GLY A 60 5.76 8.89 -35.65
C GLY A 60 6.54 10.14 -36.05
N SER A 61 7.71 10.03 -36.67
CA SER A 61 8.40 11.19 -37.27
C SER A 61 7.58 11.87 -38.37
N ASP A 62 6.77 11.09 -39.09
CA ASP A 62 5.91 11.58 -40.18
C ASP A 62 4.57 12.10 -39.65
N LEU A 63 4.09 11.57 -38.52
CA LEU A 63 2.80 11.94 -37.93
C LEU A 63 2.90 13.10 -36.93
N TYR A 64 4.04 13.22 -36.24
CA TYR A 64 4.23 14.15 -35.13
C TYR A 64 5.39 15.11 -35.43
N HIS A 65 5.28 15.91 -36.48
CA HIS A 65 6.35 16.84 -36.90
C HIS A 65 6.80 17.82 -35.82
N ASP A 66 5.88 18.16 -34.90
CA ASP A 66 6.09 19.01 -33.74
C ASP A 66 5.48 18.39 -32.46
N PRO A 67 6.19 17.44 -31.81
CA PRO A 67 5.70 16.69 -30.65
C PRO A 67 5.37 17.52 -29.41
N CYS A 68 5.92 18.74 -29.32
CA CYS A 68 5.73 19.65 -28.20
C CYS A 68 4.81 20.83 -28.52
N GLY A 69 4.34 20.94 -29.76
CA GLY A 69 3.44 22.00 -30.22
C GLY A 69 2.22 21.43 -30.93
N TRP A 70 2.14 21.60 -32.24
CA TRP A 70 0.89 21.38 -33.00
C TRP A 70 0.46 19.91 -33.15
N THR A 71 1.41 18.98 -33.01
CA THR A 71 1.15 17.54 -33.14
C THR A 71 1.63 16.83 -31.87
N PRO A 72 0.95 17.00 -30.73
CA PRO A 72 1.42 16.47 -29.46
C PRO A 72 1.31 14.95 -29.42
N ILE A 73 2.30 14.30 -28.81
CA ILE A 73 2.23 12.88 -28.49
C ILE A 73 1.65 12.77 -27.08
N GLN A 74 0.49 12.12 -26.91
CA GLN A 74 -0.26 12.12 -25.64
C GLN A 74 0.56 11.68 -24.41
N SER A 75 1.58 10.84 -24.59
CA SER A 75 2.43 10.34 -23.50
C SER A 75 3.74 11.12 -23.32
N VAL A 76 3.89 12.25 -24.02
CA VAL A 76 5.05 13.15 -23.97
C VAL A 76 4.57 14.52 -23.49
N ALA A 77 5.26 15.10 -22.51
CA ALA A 77 5.06 16.50 -22.13
C ALA A 77 6.35 17.29 -22.31
N CYS A 78 6.20 18.57 -22.61
CA CYS A 78 7.32 19.46 -22.90
C CYS A 78 7.16 20.78 -22.14
N ASP A 79 8.29 21.38 -21.80
CA ASP A 79 8.37 22.73 -21.21
C ASP A 79 9.32 23.60 -22.05
N ILE A 80 9.14 24.92 -21.98
CA ILE A 80 10.01 25.89 -22.66
C ILE A 80 11.22 26.23 -21.78
N TYR A 81 12.42 26.11 -22.35
CA TYR A 81 13.67 26.61 -21.79
C TYR A 81 14.39 27.45 -22.82
N ASP A 82 14.84 28.65 -22.43
CA ASP A 82 15.58 29.57 -23.32
C ASP A 82 14.87 29.84 -24.66
N GLY A 83 13.54 29.84 -24.66
CA GLY A 83 12.71 30.04 -25.85
C GLY A 83 12.54 28.82 -26.75
N TYR A 84 12.95 27.61 -26.34
CA TYR A 84 12.77 26.38 -27.10
C TYR A 84 12.03 25.31 -26.29
N TRP A 85 11.22 24.48 -26.94
CA TRP A 85 10.58 23.32 -26.31
C TRP A 85 11.55 22.16 -26.09
N TYR A 86 11.52 21.60 -24.88
CA TYR A 86 12.25 20.39 -24.49
C TYR A 86 11.34 19.37 -23.83
N VAL A 87 11.68 18.09 -23.96
CA VAL A 87 10.90 17.00 -23.37
C VAL A 87 11.17 16.95 -21.87
N THR A 88 10.11 17.06 -21.07
CA THR A 88 10.20 17.00 -19.60
C THR A 88 9.51 15.79 -19.01
N THR A 89 8.56 15.19 -19.72
CA THR A 89 7.95 13.91 -19.32
C THR A 89 7.89 12.95 -20.50
N LEU A 90 8.28 11.71 -20.25
CA LEU A 90 8.12 10.61 -21.19
C LEU A 90 7.48 9.41 -20.49
N ASN A 91 6.29 9.06 -20.96
CA ASN A 91 5.52 7.93 -20.47
C ASN A 91 5.35 6.92 -21.60
N ILE A 92 5.60 5.64 -21.33
CA ILE A 92 5.55 4.59 -22.35
C ILE A 92 4.78 3.37 -21.81
N GLY A 93 3.98 2.74 -22.68
CA GLY A 93 3.10 1.63 -22.32
C GLY A 93 1.69 2.08 -21.93
N LEU A 94 0.83 1.13 -21.56
CA LEU A 94 -0.63 1.30 -21.51
C LEU A 94 -1.11 2.10 -20.29
N ILE A 95 -0.84 3.41 -20.28
CA ILE A 95 -1.24 4.33 -19.21
C ILE A 95 -2.61 4.95 -19.51
N HIS A 96 -2.91 5.20 -20.78
CA HIS A 96 -4.15 5.75 -21.31
C HIS A 96 -4.57 5.01 -22.60
N ASP A 97 -5.83 5.16 -23.03
CA ASP A 97 -6.41 4.44 -24.19
C ASP A 97 -5.63 4.67 -25.50
N ASN A 98 -4.95 5.81 -25.66
CA ASN A 98 -4.12 6.15 -26.83
C ASN A 98 -2.61 6.17 -26.50
N SER A 99 -2.20 5.49 -25.43
CA SER A 99 -0.78 5.41 -25.11
C SER A 99 0.02 4.67 -26.17
N LEU A 100 1.30 5.01 -26.27
CA LEU A 100 2.24 4.31 -27.12
C LEU A 100 2.36 2.85 -26.68
N SER A 101 1.82 1.94 -27.48
CA SER A 101 1.90 0.50 -27.24
C SER A 101 3.33 -0.01 -27.41
N CYS A 102 3.74 -0.92 -26.55
CA CYS A 102 5.11 -1.44 -26.59
C CYS A 102 5.27 -2.56 -27.61
N SER A 103 6.40 -2.55 -28.30
CA SER A 103 6.83 -3.64 -29.16
C SER A 103 7.24 -4.86 -28.33
N PRO A 104 7.08 -6.08 -28.85
CA PRO A 104 7.63 -7.28 -28.21
C PRO A 104 9.16 -7.23 -28.00
N ASN A 105 9.89 -6.45 -28.80
CA ASN A 105 11.35 -6.37 -28.80
C ASN A 105 11.85 -5.00 -28.31
N VAL A 106 11.49 -4.65 -27.07
CA VAL A 106 11.89 -3.41 -26.42
C VAL A 106 13.42 -3.30 -26.26
N GLN A 107 13.97 -2.11 -26.51
CA GLN A 107 15.37 -1.77 -26.29
C GLN A 107 15.52 -0.40 -25.61
N PHE A 108 16.33 -0.33 -24.55
CA PHE A 108 16.74 0.94 -23.95
C PHE A 108 17.72 1.67 -24.87
N SER A 109 17.23 2.68 -25.58
CA SER A 109 18.03 3.51 -26.48
C SER A 109 19.00 4.41 -25.68
N PRO A 110 20.31 4.46 -26.05
CA PRO A 110 21.27 5.39 -25.45
C PRO A 110 20.90 6.87 -25.62
N GLN A 111 20.07 7.20 -26.61
CA GLN A 111 19.57 8.54 -26.89
C GLN A 111 18.68 9.07 -25.75
N LEU A 112 18.19 8.22 -24.85
CA LEU A 112 17.47 8.64 -23.64
C LEU A 112 18.27 9.68 -22.84
N PHE A 113 19.58 9.50 -22.74
CA PHE A 113 20.46 10.40 -21.98
C PHE A 113 20.76 11.71 -22.71
N GLN A 114 20.24 11.91 -23.92
CA GLN A 114 20.29 13.18 -24.65
C GLN A 114 19.13 14.12 -24.26
N LEU A 115 18.04 13.58 -23.72
CA LEU A 115 16.88 14.34 -23.21
C LEU A 115 17.22 14.99 -21.87
N ARG A 116 18.11 15.98 -21.88
CA ARG A 116 18.72 16.53 -20.65
C ARG A 116 17.74 17.26 -19.74
N HIS A 117 16.56 17.64 -20.24
CA HIS A 117 15.51 18.32 -19.49
C HIS A 117 14.45 17.36 -18.92
N LEU A 118 14.63 16.05 -19.10
CA LEU A 118 13.67 15.05 -18.66
C LEU A 118 13.54 15.05 -17.13
N LYS A 119 12.34 15.39 -16.64
CA LYS A 119 11.97 15.40 -15.22
C LYS A 119 11.29 14.10 -14.81
N SER A 120 10.51 13.49 -15.70
CA SER A 120 9.78 12.25 -15.40
C SER A 120 9.92 11.23 -16.53
N LEU A 121 10.28 10.00 -16.16
CA LEU A 121 10.33 8.86 -17.05
C LEU A 121 9.52 7.70 -16.45
N SER A 122 8.53 7.22 -17.18
CA SER A 122 7.73 6.07 -16.74
C SER A 122 7.50 5.01 -17.81
N PHE A 123 7.48 3.75 -17.37
CA PHE A 123 7.10 2.60 -18.20
C PHE A 123 6.08 1.75 -17.47
N PHE A 124 4.93 1.52 -18.11
CA PHE A 124 3.85 0.71 -17.56
C PHE A 124 3.47 -0.44 -18.48
N ASN A 125 3.57 -1.67 -17.98
CA ASN A 125 3.13 -2.87 -18.71
C ASN A 125 3.67 -2.96 -20.15
N CYS A 126 4.94 -2.61 -20.32
CA CYS A 126 5.62 -2.50 -21.60
C CYS A 126 6.42 -3.78 -21.94
N MET A 127 7.09 -4.35 -20.94
CA MET A 127 7.90 -5.58 -21.08
C MET A 127 7.18 -6.77 -20.42
N SER A 128 6.01 -7.13 -20.94
CA SER A 128 5.10 -8.10 -20.29
C SER A 128 5.46 -9.56 -20.60
N HIS A 129 6.29 -9.83 -21.60
CA HIS A 129 6.72 -11.18 -21.98
C HIS A 129 8.05 -11.57 -21.33
N ARG A 130 8.07 -12.68 -20.57
CA ARG A 130 9.30 -13.20 -19.93
C ARG A 130 10.32 -13.81 -20.90
N GLY A 131 9.94 -14.03 -22.16
CA GLY A 131 10.79 -14.67 -23.17
C GLY A 131 11.94 -13.80 -23.68
N HIS A 132 11.85 -12.47 -23.52
CA HIS A 132 12.87 -11.51 -23.96
C HIS A 132 13.22 -10.57 -22.81
N PRO A 133 14.11 -10.99 -21.88
CA PRO A 133 14.47 -10.17 -20.74
C PRO A 133 15.21 -8.91 -21.21
N VAL A 134 14.75 -7.75 -20.73
CA VAL A 134 15.37 -6.46 -20.99
C VAL A 134 16.03 -6.00 -19.69
N THR A 135 17.21 -5.37 -19.79
CA THR A 135 17.89 -4.77 -18.65
C THR A 135 17.94 -3.25 -18.81
N ILE A 136 17.95 -2.53 -17.68
CA ILE A 136 18.19 -1.09 -17.69
C ILE A 136 19.66 -0.84 -18.06
N ALA A 137 19.92 0.22 -18.82
CA ALA A 137 21.27 0.76 -19.00
C ALA A 137 21.96 1.01 -17.65
N THR A 138 23.21 0.54 -17.49
CA THR A 138 23.94 0.64 -16.22
C THR A 138 24.73 1.94 -16.06
N GLN A 139 24.92 2.68 -17.16
CA GLN A 139 25.74 3.89 -17.23
C GLN A 139 24.92 5.09 -17.73
N ASN A 140 25.54 6.28 -17.70
CA ASN A 140 25.03 7.56 -18.23
C ASN A 140 23.83 8.19 -17.51
N TRP A 141 23.28 7.58 -16.44
CA TRP A 141 22.24 8.20 -15.61
C TRP A 141 22.66 9.54 -14.99
N SER A 142 23.96 9.74 -14.77
CA SER A 142 24.51 11.02 -14.32
C SER A 142 24.21 12.19 -15.27
N ALA A 143 23.94 11.93 -16.56
CA ALA A 143 23.50 12.95 -17.51
C ALA A 143 22.16 13.59 -17.15
N LEU A 144 21.32 12.87 -16.39
CA LEU A 144 20.01 13.32 -15.92
C LEU A 144 20.02 13.72 -14.43
N SER A 145 21.20 13.75 -13.80
CA SER A 145 21.36 14.01 -12.37
C SER A 145 20.71 15.32 -11.90
N GLY A 146 20.82 16.35 -12.73
CA GLY A 146 20.35 17.70 -12.44
C GLY A 146 18.88 17.96 -12.77
N THR A 147 18.16 16.99 -13.35
CA THR A 147 16.83 17.22 -13.92
C THR A 147 15.80 16.14 -13.59
N LEU A 148 16.19 14.87 -13.49
CA LEU A 148 15.23 13.78 -13.27
C LEU A 148 14.70 13.79 -11.83
N GLU A 149 13.39 13.95 -11.69
CA GLU A 149 12.65 14.04 -10.43
C GLU A 149 11.85 12.75 -10.15
N SER A 150 11.39 12.06 -11.20
CA SER A 150 10.55 10.86 -11.07
C SER A 150 10.96 9.77 -12.06
N LEU A 151 11.21 8.57 -11.55
CA LEU A 151 11.53 7.38 -12.35
C LEU A 151 10.64 6.21 -11.94
N GLU A 152 9.74 5.79 -12.83
CA GLU A 152 8.66 4.86 -12.48
C GLU A 152 8.46 3.72 -13.47
N PHE A 153 8.94 2.53 -13.13
CA PHE A 153 8.80 1.30 -13.92
C PHE A 153 7.83 0.36 -13.19
N ARG A 154 6.65 0.13 -13.78
CA ARG A 154 5.55 -0.57 -13.13
C ARG A 154 5.04 -1.73 -13.99
N SER A 155 4.89 -2.89 -13.37
CA SER A 155 4.30 -4.09 -13.99
C SER A 155 5.02 -4.53 -15.27
N ASN A 156 6.36 -4.51 -15.27
CA ASN A 156 7.20 -4.98 -16.38
C ASN A 156 7.93 -6.28 -15.98
N PRO A 157 7.28 -7.45 -16.02
CA PRO A 157 7.86 -8.71 -15.56
C PRO A 157 9.06 -9.22 -16.39
N GLY A 158 9.26 -8.70 -17.61
CA GLY A 158 10.44 -8.95 -18.43
C GLY A 158 11.61 -7.99 -18.18
N LEU A 159 11.42 -6.93 -17.38
CA LEU A 159 12.48 -6.01 -17.00
C LEU A 159 13.28 -6.58 -15.83
N ASN A 160 14.45 -7.13 -16.14
CA ASN A 160 15.30 -7.89 -15.23
C ASN A 160 16.64 -7.19 -14.99
N GLY A 161 17.52 -7.85 -14.23
CA GLY A 161 18.86 -7.35 -13.90
C GLY A 161 18.88 -6.69 -12.52
N GLN A 162 19.93 -5.91 -12.26
CA GLN A 162 20.13 -5.19 -11.00
C GLN A 162 19.77 -3.71 -11.19
N ILE A 163 19.44 -3.02 -10.08
CA ILE A 163 19.36 -1.55 -10.10
C ILE A 163 20.78 -1.01 -10.29
N PRO A 164 21.02 -0.13 -11.28
CA PRO A 164 22.32 0.51 -11.46
C PRO A 164 22.71 1.36 -10.24
N ALA A 165 23.95 1.23 -9.75
CA ALA A 165 24.45 2.07 -8.66
C ALA A 165 24.43 3.58 -9.00
N THR A 166 24.55 3.91 -10.30
CA THR A 166 24.46 5.27 -10.85
C THR A 166 23.10 5.93 -10.64
N PHE A 167 22.06 5.19 -10.21
CA PHE A 167 20.81 5.80 -9.75
C PHE A 167 21.03 6.67 -8.52
N GLY A 168 22.04 6.38 -7.70
CA GLY A 168 22.43 7.21 -6.57
C GLY A 168 23.03 8.57 -6.96
N ASP A 169 23.31 8.79 -8.25
CA ASP A 169 23.80 10.09 -8.76
C ASP A 169 22.66 11.03 -9.13
N LEU A 170 21.39 10.60 -9.09
CA LEU A 170 20.23 11.37 -9.52
C LEU A 170 19.79 12.41 -8.47
N MET A 171 20.56 13.49 -8.32
CA MET A 171 20.46 14.43 -7.20
C MET A 171 19.10 15.16 -7.09
N LYS A 172 18.31 15.25 -8.17
CA LYS A 172 16.95 15.80 -8.16
C LYS A 172 15.86 14.76 -7.92
N LEU A 173 16.18 13.46 -7.84
CA LEU A 173 15.19 12.39 -7.76
C LEU A 173 14.39 12.47 -6.47
N GLN A 174 13.08 12.52 -6.61
CA GLN A 174 12.10 12.56 -5.52
C GLN A 174 11.28 11.27 -5.45
N SER A 175 11.05 10.60 -6.59
CA SER A 175 10.27 9.36 -6.67
C SER A 175 11.02 8.30 -7.48
N LEU A 176 11.36 7.19 -6.84
CA LEU A 176 11.87 5.98 -7.49
C LEU A 176 10.89 4.83 -7.25
N VAL A 177 10.25 4.36 -8.32
CA VAL A 177 9.21 3.33 -8.26
C VAL A 177 9.54 2.23 -9.24
N LEU A 178 9.97 1.09 -8.75
CA LEU A 178 10.24 -0.11 -9.51
C LEU A 178 9.29 -1.21 -9.04
N LEU A 179 7.99 -1.06 -9.32
CA LEU A 179 6.93 -1.94 -8.80
C LEU A 179 6.66 -3.10 -9.76
N GLU A 180 6.58 -4.33 -9.25
CA GLU A 180 6.17 -5.51 -10.02
C GLU A 180 7.00 -5.75 -11.30
N ASN A 181 8.32 -5.76 -11.18
CA ASN A 181 9.23 -6.09 -12.28
C ASN A 181 10.01 -7.38 -11.98
N GLY A 182 11.06 -7.64 -12.74
CA GLY A 182 11.97 -8.78 -12.55
C GLY A 182 13.34 -8.41 -12.00
N PHE A 183 13.49 -7.25 -11.35
CA PHE A 183 14.77 -6.85 -10.75
C PHE A 183 15.22 -7.85 -9.68
N SER A 184 16.53 -8.03 -9.57
CA SER A 184 17.16 -9.06 -8.75
C SER A 184 18.49 -8.56 -8.18
N GLY A 185 19.10 -9.37 -7.30
CA GLY A 185 20.34 -9.01 -6.61
C GLY A 185 20.09 -8.07 -5.45
N ASN A 186 21.15 -7.42 -4.96
CA ASN A 186 21.06 -6.56 -3.79
C ASN A 186 20.55 -5.16 -4.16
N VAL A 187 19.84 -4.53 -3.22
CA VAL A 187 19.47 -3.12 -3.33
C VAL A 187 20.74 -2.27 -3.19
N PRO A 188 21.07 -1.38 -4.16
CA PRO A 188 22.29 -0.59 -4.10
C PRO A 188 22.34 0.37 -2.92
N THR A 189 23.47 0.42 -2.22
CA THR A 189 23.70 1.32 -1.08
C THR A 189 23.67 2.80 -1.51
N ASN A 190 24.07 3.10 -2.74
CA ASN A 190 24.09 4.43 -3.33
C ASN A 190 22.72 5.11 -3.39
N LEU A 191 21.61 4.36 -3.36
CA LEU A 191 20.28 4.96 -3.28
C LEU A 191 20.08 5.75 -1.97
N GLY A 192 20.84 5.43 -0.92
CA GLY A 192 20.86 6.20 0.33
C GLY A 192 21.51 7.59 0.21
N ASN A 193 22.14 7.91 -0.92
CA ASN A 193 22.79 9.21 -1.15
C ASN A 193 21.84 10.26 -1.76
N LEU A 194 20.59 9.90 -2.06
CA LEU A 194 19.64 10.75 -2.78
C LEU A 194 18.98 11.76 -1.82
N PRO A 195 19.38 13.05 -1.83
CA PRO A 195 19.02 13.98 -0.76
C PRO A 195 17.55 14.41 -0.79
N ASN A 196 16.89 14.27 -1.95
CA ASN A 196 15.51 14.73 -2.19
C ASN A 196 14.51 13.57 -2.28
N LEU A 197 14.94 12.32 -2.05
CA LEU A 197 14.10 11.15 -2.26
C LEU A 197 12.97 11.09 -1.22
N LYS A 198 11.73 11.22 -1.69
CA LYS A 198 10.51 11.17 -0.87
C LYS A 198 9.81 9.82 -0.97
N ARG A 199 9.93 9.14 -2.11
CA ARG A 199 9.26 7.85 -2.36
C ARG A 199 10.25 6.84 -2.93
N LEU A 200 10.43 5.73 -2.22
CA LEU A 200 11.19 4.57 -2.67
C LEU A 200 10.30 3.33 -2.61
N VAL A 201 9.88 2.85 -3.78
CA VAL A 201 9.01 1.67 -3.91
C VAL A 201 9.69 0.64 -4.79
N LEU A 202 10.12 -0.46 -4.20
CA LEU A 202 10.80 -1.58 -4.87
C LEU A 202 9.99 -2.88 -4.75
N SER A 203 8.69 -2.77 -4.46
CA SER A 203 7.82 -3.90 -4.18
C SER A 203 7.62 -4.84 -5.37
N GLY A 204 7.47 -6.14 -5.10
CA GLY A 204 7.12 -7.13 -6.11
C GLY A 204 8.25 -7.45 -7.08
N ASN A 205 9.49 -7.52 -6.60
CA ASN A 205 10.66 -7.93 -7.38
C ASN A 205 11.30 -9.19 -6.77
N ARG A 206 12.56 -9.44 -7.12
CA ARG A 206 13.37 -10.57 -6.64
C ARG A 206 14.63 -10.07 -5.93
N PHE A 207 14.56 -8.92 -5.24
CA PHE A 207 15.69 -8.40 -4.48
C PHE A 207 16.05 -9.34 -3.34
N THR A 208 17.36 -9.48 -3.10
CA THR A 208 17.96 -10.33 -2.08
C THR A 208 18.91 -9.54 -1.18
N GLY A 209 19.41 -10.16 -0.12
CA GLY A 209 20.34 -9.51 0.81
C GLY A 209 19.64 -8.56 1.79
N GLN A 210 20.42 -7.73 2.46
CA GLN A 210 19.96 -6.85 3.53
C GLN A 210 19.47 -5.49 3.01
N VAL A 211 18.63 -4.82 3.81
CA VAL A 211 18.33 -3.40 3.60
C VAL A 211 19.62 -2.58 3.84
N PRO A 212 20.03 -1.71 2.90
CA PRO A 212 21.22 -0.89 3.08
C PRO A 212 21.16 0.01 4.31
N VAL A 213 22.20 -0.02 5.14
CA VAL A 213 22.28 0.83 6.35
C VAL A 213 22.19 2.33 6.02
N ASN A 214 22.66 2.72 4.84
CA ASN A 214 22.67 4.11 4.34
C ASN A 214 21.26 4.65 4.12
N PHE A 215 20.22 3.80 4.03
CA PHE A 215 18.84 4.29 3.87
C PHE A 215 18.42 5.14 5.07
N GLY A 216 19.00 4.92 6.25
CA GLY A 216 18.78 5.77 7.42
C GLY A 216 19.14 7.26 7.23
N ALA A 217 19.90 7.62 6.19
CA ALA A 217 20.25 8.99 5.85
C ALA A 217 19.16 9.73 5.06
N LEU A 218 18.15 9.03 4.53
CA LEU A 218 17.07 9.60 3.71
C LEU A 218 16.03 10.32 4.58
N SER A 219 16.42 11.41 5.23
CA SER A 219 15.64 12.10 6.27
C SER A 219 14.30 12.66 5.80
N VAL A 220 14.15 12.93 4.49
CA VAL A 220 12.92 13.44 3.84
C VAL A 220 12.06 12.34 3.21
N LEU A 221 12.45 11.07 3.35
CA LEU A 221 11.70 9.94 2.80
C LEU A 221 10.34 9.82 3.51
N LEU A 222 9.27 9.77 2.72
CA LEU A 222 7.88 9.65 3.19
C LEU A 222 7.37 8.22 3.05
N ILE A 223 7.78 7.51 1.98
CA ILE A 223 7.32 6.16 1.67
C ILE A 223 8.53 5.27 1.39
N LEU A 224 8.66 4.19 2.17
CA LEU A 224 9.57 3.08 1.92
C LEU A 224 8.76 1.79 1.80
N ASP A 225 8.73 1.24 0.59
CA ASP A 225 8.03 -0.01 0.30
C ASP A 225 8.99 -1.00 -0.37
N LEU A 226 9.45 -1.98 0.39
CA LEU A 226 10.34 -3.06 -0.06
C LEU A 226 9.62 -4.42 -0.04
N SER A 227 8.29 -4.41 0.04
CA SER A 227 7.48 -5.60 0.22
C SER A 227 7.59 -6.60 -0.94
N ARG A 228 7.21 -7.86 -0.71
CA ARG A 228 7.12 -8.89 -1.76
C ARG A 228 8.44 -9.04 -2.52
N ASN A 229 9.51 -9.30 -1.79
CA ASN A 229 10.85 -9.58 -2.31
C ASN A 229 11.42 -10.83 -1.59
N SER A 230 12.74 -11.05 -1.70
CA SER A 230 13.48 -12.07 -0.96
C SER A 230 14.58 -11.44 -0.10
N LEU A 231 14.33 -10.23 0.42
CA LEU A 231 15.25 -9.55 1.33
C LEU A 231 15.35 -10.32 2.65
N SER A 232 16.54 -10.36 3.23
CA SER A 232 16.86 -11.21 4.37
C SER A 232 17.80 -10.52 5.36
N GLY A 233 18.04 -11.15 6.50
CA GLY A 233 18.89 -10.61 7.56
C GLY A 233 18.13 -9.70 8.52
N THR A 234 18.87 -8.92 9.32
CA THR A 234 18.28 -8.07 10.36
C THR A 234 17.89 -6.70 9.80
N LEU A 235 16.90 -6.05 10.41
CA LEU A 235 16.58 -4.66 10.09
C LEU A 235 17.65 -3.74 10.68
N PRO A 236 18.26 -2.84 9.88
CA PRO A 236 19.31 -1.98 10.38
C PRO A 236 18.71 -0.91 11.31
N PHE A 237 19.33 -0.71 12.47
CA PHE A 237 18.89 0.29 13.45
C PHE A 237 18.89 1.72 12.89
N THR A 238 19.64 1.97 11.82
CA THR A 238 19.71 3.25 11.11
C THR A 238 18.39 3.65 10.46
N LEU A 239 17.45 2.71 10.23
CA LEU A 239 16.10 3.04 9.75
C LEU A 239 15.38 4.04 10.65
N GLY A 240 15.68 4.09 11.95
CA GLY A 240 15.15 5.11 12.86
C GLY A 240 15.60 6.56 12.55
N GLY A 241 16.47 6.76 11.56
CA GLY A 241 16.86 8.05 10.99
C GLY A 241 15.86 8.63 9.98
N LEU A 242 14.90 7.82 9.49
CA LEU A 242 13.87 8.23 8.53
C LEU A 242 12.75 9.07 9.20
N LYS A 243 13.09 10.24 9.75
CA LYS A 243 12.19 11.02 10.61
C LYS A 243 10.89 11.47 9.94
N SER A 244 10.89 11.64 8.61
CA SER A 244 9.71 12.06 7.85
C SER A 244 8.81 10.90 7.40
N LEU A 245 9.18 9.66 7.70
CA LEU A 245 8.52 8.48 7.14
C LEU A 245 7.08 8.36 7.60
N LEU A 246 6.18 8.20 6.64
CA LEU A 246 4.74 8.02 6.83
C LEU A 246 4.34 6.56 6.64
N LYS A 247 4.95 5.87 5.67
CA LYS A 247 4.68 4.46 5.34
C LYS A 247 5.98 3.65 5.31
N LEU A 248 6.01 2.56 6.09
CA LEU A 248 7.02 1.52 6.02
C LEU A 248 6.34 0.17 5.75
N ASP A 249 6.60 -0.39 4.58
CA ASP A 249 6.11 -1.72 4.19
C ASP A 249 7.29 -2.62 3.82
N LEU A 250 7.54 -3.62 4.66
CA LEU A 250 8.58 -4.62 4.51
C LEU A 250 7.98 -6.03 4.44
N SER A 251 6.67 -6.12 4.22
CA SER A 251 5.92 -7.37 4.24
C SER A 251 6.37 -8.37 3.18
N HIS A 252 6.15 -9.65 3.42
CA HIS A 252 6.48 -10.73 2.47
C HIS A 252 7.97 -10.71 2.07
N ASN A 253 8.85 -10.85 3.07
CA ASN A 253 10.29 -10.99 2.91
C ASN A 253 10.78 -12.11 3.85
N GLN A 254 12.09 -12.15 4.12
CA GLN A 254 12.76 -13.15 4.95
C GLN A 254 13.56 -12.48 6.07
N PHE A 255 13.08 -11.34 6.60
CA PHE A 255 13.74 -10.66 7.71
C PHE A 255 13.69 -11.50 8.98
N VAL A 256 14.78 -11.48 9.75
CA VAL A 256 14.97 -12.29 10.96
C VAL A 256 15.33 -11.40 12.16
N GLU A 257 15.42 -12.02 13.34
CA GLU A 257 15.74 -11.39 14.62
C GLU A 257 14.70 -10.38 15.08
N ASN A 258 15.05 -9.54 16.05
CA ASN A 258 14.16 -8.57 16.65
C ASN A 258 13.96 -7.33 15.78
N ILE A 259 12.76 -6.75 15.88
CA ILE A 259 12.48 -5.40 15.37
C ILE A 259 13.33 -4.42 16.21
N PRO A 260 14.17 -3.56 15.59
CA PRO A 260 15.07 -2.68 16.33
C PRO A 260 14.30 -1.61 17.11
N ASN A 261 14.76 -1.30 18.33
CA ASN A 261 14.18 -0.27 19.20
C ASN A 261 14.08 1.11 18.53
N GLN A 262 14.98 1.40 17.60
CA GLN A 262 15.00 2.64 16.83
C GLN A 262 13.77 2.81 15.93
N ILE A 263 12.93 1.78 15.74
CA ILE A 263 11.64 1.94 15.07
C ILE A 263 10.76 2.99 15.77
N GLY A 264 10.85 3.10 17.10
CA GLY A 264 10.11 4.09 17.90
C GLY A 264 10.46 5.53 17.55
N ASN A 265 11.55 5.77 16.83
CA ASN A 265 11.97 7.09 16.38
C ASN A 265 11.14 7.64 15.20
N LEU A 266 10.34 6.81 14.54
CA LEU A 266 9.56 7.17 13.35
C LEU A 266 8.23 7.83 13.74
N LYS A 267 8.29 9.00 14.37
CA LYS A 267 7.13 9.65 15.02
C LYS A 267 5.97 10.00 14.07
N ASN A 268 6.25 10.15 12.78
CA ASN A 268 5.25 10.45 11.75
C ASN A 268 4.66 9.19 11.09
N LEU A 269 5.11 8.00 11.49
CA LEU A 269 4.69 6.76 10.85
C LEU A 269 3.21 6.51 11.08
N THR A 270 2.49 6.29 9.99
CA THR A 270 1.05 5.98 9.97
C THR A 270 0.78 4.52 9.64
N LEU A 271 1.67 3.88 8.86
CA LEU A 271 1.58 2.48 8.48
C LEU A 271 2.92 1.78 8.73
N LEU A 272 2.89 0.73 9.54
CA LEU A 272 3.96 -0.23 9.74
C LEU A 272 3.46 -1.64 9.39
N ASP A 273 3.92 -2.16 8.25
CA ASP A 273 3.59 -3.51 7.80
C ASP A 273 4.85 -4.36 7.67
N LEU A 274 4.96 -5.35 8.57
CA LEU A 274 6.06 -6.31 8.64
C LEU A 274 5.56 -7.74 8.45
N ARG A 275 4.32 -7.94 7.97
CA ARG A 275 3.70 -9.27 7.91
C ARG A 275 4.49 -10.25 7.04
N ASN A 276 4.35 -11.55 7.30
CA ASN A 276 5.02 -12.60 6.54
C ASN A 276 6.54 -12.37 6.46
N ASN A 277 7.18 -12.40 7.62
CA ASN A 277 8.62 -12.42 7.80
C ASN A 277 8.94 -13.46 8.88
N ASN A 278 10.18 -13.47 9.36
CA ASN A 278 10.64 -14.37 10.42
C ASN A 278 11.17 -13.58 11.63
N PHE A 279 10.54 -12.43 11.93
CA PHE A 279 10.88 -11.60 13.10
C PHE A 279 10.61 -12.36 14.40
N SER A 280 11.44 -12.12 15.42
CA SER A 280 11.37 -12.75 16.75
C SER A 280 11.70 -11.75 17.87
N GLY A 281 11.88 -12.21 19.12
CA GLY A 281 12.40 -11.39 20.22
C GLY A 281 11.39 -10.50 20.95
N GLY A 282 10.10 -10.64 20.65
CA GLY A 282 8.99 -9.93 21.29
C GLY A 282 8.68 -8.57 20.66
N LEU A 283 7.55 -7.99 21.07
CA LEU A 283 7.17 -6.63 20.68
C LEU A 283 8.11 -5.60 21.34
N PRO A 284 8.89 -4.80 20.57
CA PRO A 284 9.77 -3.81 21.16
C PRO A 284 8.97 -2.68 21.81
N GLN A 285 9.27 -2.37 23.07
CA GLN A 285 8.59 -1.32 23.84
C GLN A 285 8.51 0.03 23.10
N PRO A 286 9.54 0.50 22.36
CA PRO A 286 9.47 1.77 21.64
C PRO A 286 8.38 1.89 20.57
N ILE A 287 7.73 0.79 20.13
CA ILE A 287 6.54 0.88 19.26
C ILE A 287 5.46 1.73 19.90
N GLN A 288 5.32 1.70 21.23
CA GLN A 288 4.31 2.49 21.94
C GLN A 288 4.52 4.01 21.81
N GLU A 289 5.67 4.45 21.30
CA GLU A 289 5.94 5.87 21.07
C GLU A 289 5.51 6.36 19.68
N LEU A 290 4.93 5.49 18.86
CA LEU A 290 4.42 5.79 17.52
C LEU A 290 2.98 6.33 17.60
N GLY A 291 2.80 7.50 18.21
CA GLY A 291 1.47 8.08 18.45
C GLY A 291 0.63 8.38 17.20
N SER A 292 1.28 8.51 16.03
CA SER A 292 0.62 8.73 14.73
C SER A 292 0.21 7.44 14.03
N LEU A 293 0.56 6.27 14.59
CA LEU A 293 0.39 4.98 13.92
C LEU A 293 -1.09 4.61 13.82
N GLN A 294 -1.54 4.35 12.59
CA GLN A 294 -2.92 3.97 12.26
C GLN A 294 -3.01 2.49 11.94
N GLU A 295 -1.98 1.93 11.29
CA GLU A 295 -1.95 0.53 10.90
C GLU A 295 -0.67 -0.13 11.42
N LEU A 296 -0.83 -1.07 12.35
CA LEU A 296 0.23 -1.94 12.85
C LEU A 296 -0.08 -3.37 12.44
N VAL A 297 0.68 -3.88 11.46
CA VAL A 297 0.48 -5.22 10.91
C VAL A 297 1.76 -6.02 11.03
N LEU A 298 1.76 -6.97 11.96
CA LEU A 298 2.90 -7.82 12.28
C LEU A 298 2.59 -9.31 12.01
N SER A 299 1.45 -9.62 11.40
CA SER A 299 0.94 -10.98 11.28
C SER A 299 1.89 -11.93 10.56
N ARG A 300 1.82 -13.23 10.91
CA ARG A 300 2.67 -14.28 10.34
C ARG A 300 4.17 -13.98 10.54
N ASN A 301 4.57 -13.93 11.80
CA ASN A 301 5.96 -13.82 12.25
C ASN A 301 6.16 -14.73 13.48
N LEU A 302 7.39 -14.83 14.00
CA LEU A 302 7.70 -15.60 15.23
C LEU A 302 8.01 -14.66 16.41
N ILE A 303 7.28 -13.53 16.51
CA ILE A 303 7.57 -12.44 17.44
C ILE A 303 7.61 -12.94 18.87
N GLY A 304 6.58 -13.70 19.28
CA GLY A 304 6.45 -14.20 20.63
C GLY A 304 6.37 -13.09 21.68
N GLY A 305 6.66 -13.46 22.93
CA GLY A 305 6.63 -12.53 24.06
C GLY A 305 5.21 -12.18 24.53
N ASP A 306 5.16 -11.43 25.62
CA ASP A 306 3.91 -11.08 26.29
C ASP A 306 3.32 -9.77 25.71
N ILE A 307 2.06 -9.84 25.26
CA ILE A 307 1.29 -8.71 24.73
C ILE A 307 1.05 -7.60 25.78
N MET A 308 1.10 -7.94 27.07
CA MET A 308 0.94 -7.00 28.19
C MET A 308 2.14 -6.06 28.37
N ARG A 309 3.25 -6.27 27.65
CA ARG A 309 4.46 -5.43 27.76
C ARG A 309 4.32 -4.02 27.19
N LEU A 310 3.29 -3.79 26.36
CA LEU A 310 3.02 -2.50 25.73
C LEU A 310 1.92 -1.73 26.46
N SER A 311 2.09 -0.42 26.57
CA SER A 311 1.02 0.50 26.96
C SER A 311 0.17 0.87 25.75
N TRP A 312 -0.83 0.04 25.44
CA TRP A 312 -1.77 0.25 24.32
C TRP A 312 -2.41 1.64 24.28
N PRO A 313 -2.77 2.30 25.40
CA PRO A 313 -3.33 3.65 25.37
C PRO A 313 -2.42 4.73 24.77
N ASN A 314 -1.14 4.45 24.53
CA ASN A 314 -0.25 5.37 23.83
C ASN A 314 -0.45 5.36 22.29
N LEU A 315 -1.12 4.34 21.75
CA LEU A 315 -1.32 4.13 20.32
C LEU A 315 -2.74 4.53 19.87
N GLN A 316 -3.24 5.67 20.36
CA GLN A 316 -4.65 6.10 20.22
C GLN A 316 -5.12 6.29 18.78
N SER A 317 -4.19 6.49 17.84
CA SER A 317 -4.47 6.65 16.42
C SER A 317 -4.75 5.33 15.69
N LEU A 318 -4.55 4.17 16.35
CA LEU A 318 -4.70 2.87 15.70
C LEU A 318 -6.12 2.63 15.20
N ILE A 319 -6.18 2.22 13.93
CA ILE A 319 -7.37 1.80 13.20
C ILE A 319 -7.30 0.29 12.93
N ILE A 320 -6.12 -0.21 12.57
CA ILE A 320 -5.86 -1.63 12.29
C ILE A 320 -4.73 -2.12 13.18
N LEU A 321 -5.04 -3.12 14.00
CA LEU A 321 -4.06 -3.88 14.75
C LEU A 321 -4.16 -5.36 14.34
N ASP A 322 -3.16 -5.85 13.61
CA ASP A 322 -3.07 -7.25 13.19
C ASP A 322 -1.79 -7.90 13.73
N LEU A 323 -1.94 -8.69 14.78
CA LEU A 323 -0.92 -9.52 15.42
C LEU A 323 -1.23 -11.02 15.25
N SER A 324 -2.02 -11.38 14.24
CA SER A 324 -2.42 -12.77 14.01
C SER A 324 -1.22 -13.66 13.67
N ASN A 325 -1.18 -14.87 14.22
CA ASN A 325 -0.10 -15.83 13.98
C ASN A 325 1.29 -15.23 14.24
N THR A 326 1.51 -14.75 15.47
CA THR A 326 2.79 -14.16 15.89
C THR A 326 3.43 -14.88 17.08
N GLY A 327 2.79 -15.93 17.60
CA GLY A 327 3.26 -16.69 18.76
C GLY A 327 3.13 -15.95 20.10
N LEU A 328 2.34 -14.87 20.15
CA LEU A 328 2.16 -14.07 21.36
C LEU A 328 1.61 -14.90 22.52
N THR A 329 2.06 -14.56 23.73
CA THR A 329 1.62 -15.14 25.00
C THR A 329 1.02 -14.06 25.91
N GLY A 330 0.51 -14.47 27.07
CA GLY A 330 -0.09 -13.57 28.05
C GLY A 330 -1.59 -13.40 27.85
N GLU A 331 -2.17 -12.48 28.62
CA GLU A 331 -3.61 -12.19 28.58
C GLU A 331 -3.91 -11.05 27.61
N VAL A 332 -5.13 -11.03 27.04
CA VAL A 332 -5.58 -9.90 26.22
C VAL A 332 -5.72 -8.66 27.11
N PRO A 333 -4.92 -7.59 26.90
CA PRO A 333 -4.93 -6.43 27.79
C PRO A 333 -6.26 -5.67 27.70
N GLU A 334 -6.87 -5.38 28.85
CA GLU A 334 -8.11 -4.59 28.91
C GLU A 334 -7.93 -3.18 28.31
N SER A 335 -6.72 -2.63 28.38
CA SER A 335 -6.36 -1.31 27.86
C SER A 335 -6.46 -1.20 26.33
N ILE A 336 -6.55 -2.31 25.59
CA ILE A 336 -6.91 -2.29 24.15
C ILE A 336 -8.28 -1.64 23.94
N SER A 337 -9.20 -1.74 24.91
CA SER A 337 -10.52 -1.08 24.84
C SER A 337 -10.48 0.45 24.87
N GLU A 338 -9.32 1.04 25.15
CA GLU A 338 -9.09 2.50 25.11
C GLU A 338 -8.77 3.00 23.69
N LEU A 339 -8.48 2.11 22.74
CA LEU A 339 -8.19 2.46 21.34
C LEU A 339 -9.48 2.79 20.57
N LYS A 340 -10.05 3.97 20.81
CA LYS A 340 -11.39 4.36 20.29
C LYS A 340 -11.50 4.43 18.75
N ASN A 341 -10.38 4.53 18.05
CA ASN A 341 -10.34 4.53 16.58
C ASN A 341 -10.28 3.13 15.95
N LEU A 342 -10.10 2.08 16.77
CA LEU A 342 -9.83 0.73 16.29
C LEU A 342 -11.05 0.16 15.54
N ARG A 343 -10.80 -0.30 14.31
CA ARG A 343 -11.80 -0.94 13.42
C ARG A 343 -11.52 -2.42 13.23
N PHE A 344 -10.27 -2.83 13.30
CA PHE A 344 -9.85 -4.23 13.15
C PHE A 344 -8.88 -4.63 14.25
N LEU A 345 -9.21 -5.73 14.96
CA LEU A 345 -8.36 -6.37 15.95
C LEU A 345 -8.14 -7.83 15.58
N GLY A 346 -6.95 -8.16 15.06
CA GLY A 346 -6.52 -9.52 14.76
C GLY A 346 -5.52 -10.03 15.80
N LEU A 347 -5.93 -10.97 16.64
CA LEU A 347 -5.12 -11.67 17.64
C LEU A 347 -5.21 -13.20 17.48
N ASN A 348 -5.83 -13.68 16.40
CA ASN A 348 -6.04 -15.10 16.15
C ASN A 348 -4.73 -15.88 15.93
N ASP A 349 -4.79 -17.18 16.17
CA ASP A 349 -3.69 -18.13 15.95
C ASP A 349 -2.43 -17.78 16.78
N ASN A 350 -2.61 -17.42 18.05
CA ASN A 350 -1.54 -17.15 19.01
C ASN A 350 -1.61 -18.12 20.20
N ASN A 351 -0.80 -17.90 21.22
CA ASN A 351 -0.80 -18.67 22.47
C ASN A 351 -1.30 -17.82 23.65
N LEU A 352 -2.31 -16.97 23.40
CA LEU A 352 -2.92 -16.11 24.41
C LEU A 352 -3.76 -16.93 25.39
N THR A 353 -3.79 -16.50 26.64
CA THR A 353 -4.47 -17.17 27.76
C THR A 353 -5.36 -16.19 28.54
N GLY A 354 -6.06 -16.69 29.57
CA GLY A 354 -6.88 -15.86 30.46
C GLY A 354 -8.27 -15.57 29.92
N GLU A 355 -9.03 -14.75 30.67
CA GLU A 355 -10.37 -14.31 30.27
C GLU A 355 -10.31 -13.20 29.22
N LEU A 356 -11.25 -13.19 28.28
CA LEU A 356 -11.38 -12.10 27.32
C LEU A 356 -12.07 -10.89 27.97
N PRO A 357 -11.47 -9.67 27.96
CA PRO A 357 -12.08 -8.51 28.59
C PRO A 357 -13.39 -8.10 27.91
N SER A 358 -14.49 -8.08 28.66
CA SER A 358 -15.80 -7.62 28.14
C SER A 358 -15.80 -6.13 27.75
N LYS A 359 -14.85 -5.34 28.27
CA LYS A 359 -14.66 -3.94 27.87
C LYS A 359 -14.33 -3.76 26.39
N LEU A 360 -13.91 -4.80 25.67
CA LEU A 360 -13.76 -4.75 24.21
C LEU A 360 -15.08 -4.40 23.51
N ALA A 361 -16.24 -4.68 24.12
CA ALA A 361 -17.55 -4.27 23.61
C ALA A 361 -17.76 -2.74 23.59
N THR A 362 -16.92 -1.99 24.31
CA THR A 362 -17.00 -0.51 24.42
C THR A 362 -16.27 0.21 23.28
N LEU A 363 -15.60 -0.52 22.38
CA LEU A 363 -14.96 0.04 21.20
C LEU A 363 -16.03 0.46 20.19
N SER A 364 -16.29 1.75 20.08
CA SER A 364 -17.42 2.29 19.29
C SER A 364 -17.26 2.10 17.78
N ASN A 365 -16.03 2.02 17.28
CA ASN A 365 -15.73 1.93 15.84
C ASN A 365 -15.33 0.51 15.39
N ILE A 366 -15.36 -0.48 16.30
CA ILE A 366 -14.88 -1.82 15.98
C ILE A 366 -15.79 -2.49 14.95
N SER A 367 -15.18 -3.04 13.91
CA SER A 367 -15.87 -3.75 12.84
C SER A 367 -15.57 -5.25 12.86
N ALA A 368 -14.36 -5.65 13.26
CA ALA A 368 -13.99 -7.05 13.38
C ALA A 368 -13.00 -7.29 14.54
N ILE A 369 -13.21 -8.39 15.25
CA ILE A 369 -12.34 -8.91 16.30
C ILE A 369 -12.13 -10.41 16.04
N TYR A 370 -10.88 -10.82 15.80
CA TYR A 370 -10.51 -12.22 15.63
C TYR A 370 -9.53 -12.62 16.74
N ILE A 371 -9.95 -13.58 17.56
CA ILE A 371 -9.20 -14.14 18.69
C ILE A 371 -9.22 -15.68 18.66
N HIS A 372 -9.73 -16.28 17.59
CA HIS A 372 -9.80 -17.73 17.43
C HIS A 372 -8.42 -18.38 17.39
N GLY A 373 -8.33 -19.68 17.66
CA GLY A 373 -7.05 -20.41 17.62
C GLY A 373 -6.08 -19.96 18.71
N ASN A 374 -6.60 -19.71 19.91
CA ASN A 374 -5.82 -19.36 21.10
C ASN A 374 -6.13 -20.35 22.24
N ASN A 375 -5.59 -20.09 23.44
CA ASN A 375 -5.89 -20.84 24.65
C ASN A 375 -6.65 -19.97 25.68
N LEU A 376 -7.57 -19.11 25.19
CA LEU A 376 -8.40 -18.29 26.06
C LEU A 376 -9.39 -19.16 26.83
N THR A 377 -9.70 -18.74 28.06
CA THR A 377 -10.51 -19.49 29.02
C THR A 377 -11.67 -18.64 29.53
N GLY A 378 -12.63 -19.30 30.17
CA GLY A 378 -13.69 -18.63 30.91
C GLY A 378 -14.89 -18.26 30.04
N GLU A 379 -15.72 -17.38 30.58
CA GLU A 379 -17.02 -17.03 30.00
C GLU A 379 -16.95 -15.73 29.18
N LEU A 380 -17.51 -15.77 27.98
CA LEU A 380 -17.70 -14.59 27.15
C LEU A 380 -18.87 -13.74 27.66
N LYS A 381 -18.52 -12.69 28.41
CA LYS A 381 -19.44 -11.75 29.07
C LYS A 381 -19.85 -10.56 28.16
N PHE A 382 -20.21 -10.81 26.91
CA PHE A 382 -20.71 -9.77 25.98
C PHE A 382 -22.24 -9.80 25.86
N SER A 383 -22.84 -8.66 25.49
CA SER A 383 -24.28 -8.54 25.32
C SER A 383 -24.79 -9.26 24.06
N GLU A 384 -26.07 -9.62 24.07
CA GLU A 384 -26.76 -10.15 22.89
C GLU A 384 -26.70 -9.20 21.69
N THR A 385 -26.76 -7.89 21.96
CA THR A 385 -26.63 -6.86 20.92
C THR A 385 -25.24 -6.86 20.30
N PHE A 386 -24.18 -7.07 21.09
CA PHE A 386 -22.82 -7.18 20.59
C PHE A 386 -22.66 -8.40 19.68
N TYR A 387 -23.10 -9.59 20.12
CA TYR A 387 -23.05 -10.79 19.28
C TYR A 387 -23.87 -10.65 18.01
N GLY A 388 -25.07 -10.06 18.09
CA GLY A 388 -25.92 -9.82 16.94
C GLY A 388 -25.31 -8.84 15.93
N THR A 389 -24.61 -7.81 16.41
CA THR A 389 -23.97 -6.79 15.56
C THR A 389 -22.70 -7.34 14.91
N MET A 390 -21.86 -8.02 15.69
CA MET A 390 -20.59 -8.55 15.20
C MET A 390 -20.77 -9.80 14.32
N GLY A 391 -21.72 -10.67 14.64
CA GLY A 391 -21.96 -11.90 13.89
C GLY A 391 -20.67 -12.70 13.66
N ARG A 392 -20.34 -12.96 12.38
CA ARG A 392 -19.11 -13.67 11.96
C ARG A 392 -17.84 -12.84 12.08
N LEU A 393 -17.94 -11.53 12.29
CA LEU A 393 -16.82 -10.62 12.46
C LEU A 393 -16.28 -10.64 13.90
N PHE A 394 -16.93 -11.37 14.82
CA PHE A 394 -16.36 -11.77 16.11
C PHE A 394 -15.97 -13.25 16.07
N GLY A 395 -14.70 -13.51 15.81
CA GLY A 395 -14.17 -14.87 15.69
C GLY A 395 -13.50 -15.35 16.96
N ALA A 396 -14.20 -16.16 17.75
CA ALA A 396 -13.75 -16.68 19.04
C ALA A 396 -13.70 -18.22 19.12
N TRP A 397 -13.96 -18.91 18.02
CA TRP A 397 -13.87 -20.37 17.92
C TRP A 397 -12.43 -20.87 18.15
N ASP A 398 -12.23 -22.18 18.20
CA ASP A 398 -10.91 -22.80 18.43
C ASP A 398 -10.18 -22.28 19.69
N ASN A 399 -10.94 -21.96 20.73
CA ASN A 399 -10.46 -21.75 22.10
C ASN A 399 -11.09 -22.84 22.99
N PRO A 400 -10.36 -23.91 23.37
CA PRO A 400 -10.97 -25.11 23.97
C PRO A 400 -11.75 -24.89 25.26
N ASN A 401 -11.32 -23.90 26.06
CA ASN A 401 -11.84 -23.62 27.40
C ASN A 401 -12.70 -22.34 27.46
N LEU A 402 -13.05 -21.80 26.30
CA LEU A 402 -13.88 -20.59 26.18
C LEU A 402 -15.33 -21.00 25.93
N CYS A 403 -16.26 -20.36 26.64
CA CYS A 403 -17.68 -20.68 26.51
C CYS A 403 -18.58 -19.44 26.61
N TYR A 404 -19.86 -19.57 26.25
CA TYR A 404 -20.87 -18.52 26.39
C TYR A 404 -22.04 -18.95 27.27
N GLN A 405 -22.75 -18.00 27.88
CA GLN A 405 -23.87 -18.26 28.79
C GLN A 405 -25.15 -18.70 28.05
N THR A 406 -25.74 -19.81 28.48
CA THR A 406 -26.93 -20.42 27.83
C THR A 406 -28.29 -19.93 28.32
N GLY A 407 -28.35 -18.97 29.26
CA GLY A 407 -29.60 -18.50 29.88
C GLY A 407 -30.07 -17.09 29.49
N VAL A 408 -29.21 -16.29 28.84
CA VAL A 408 -29.43 -14.86 28.58
C VAL A 408 -29.58 -14.54 27.08
N LEU A 409 -29.17 -15.46 26.21
CA LEU A 409 -29.00 -15.21 24.77
C LEU A 409 -30.03 -15.99 23.93
N SER A 410 -30.63 -15.33 22.95
CA SER A 410 -31.41 -16.00 21.90
C SER A 410 -30.51 -16.93 21.08
N THR A 411 -31.05 -18.08 20.63
CA THR A 411 -30.31 -19.11 19.87
C THR A 411 -29.67 -18.59 18.58
N SER A 412 -30.16 -17.46 18.03
CA SER A 412 -29.62 -16.83 16.82
C SER A 412 -28.52 -15.79 17.08
N LYS A 413 -28.27 -15.41 18.34
CA LYS A 413 -27.32 -14.34 18.72
C LYS A 413 -26.28 -14.85 19.72
N VAL A 414 -25.66 -15.96 19.36
CA VAL A 414 -24.56 -16.59 20.11
C VAL A 414 -23.25 -16.44 19.31
N PRO A 415 -22.09 -16.42 19.99
CA PRO A 415 -20.80 -16.37 19.31
C PRO A 415 -20.59 -17.60 18.41
N TYR A 416 -20.23 -17.36 17.16
CA TYR A 416 -20.07 -18.42 16.16
C TYR A 416 -18.94 -19.38 16.54
N GLY A 417 -19.23 -20.68 16.57
CA GLY A 417 -18.24 -21.74 16.79
C GLY A 417 -17.73 -21.88 18.24
N VAL A 418 -18.32 -21.16 19.21
CA VAL A 418 -18.02 -21.30 20.64
C VAL A 418 -19.08 -22.19 21.30
N LYS A 419 -18.70 -23.01 22.27
CA LYS A 419 -19.63 -23.90 23.00
C LYS A 419 -20.32 -23.16 24.15
N ALA A 420 -21.51 -23.59 24.52
CA ALA A 420 -22.17 -23.12 25.74
C ALA A 420 -21.43 -23.61 26.99
N CYS A 421 -21.39 -22.81 28.05
CA CYS A 421 -20.77 -23.22 29.31
C CYS A 421 -21.52 -24.40 29.93
N GLN A 422 -20.80 -25.40 30.41
CA GLN A 422 -21.39 -26.49 31.19
C GLN A 422 -21.84 -25.93 32.54
N GLN A 423 -23.14 -25.97 32.82
CA GLN A 423 -23.63 -25.72 34.17
C GLN A 423 -23.34 -26.98 34.99
N GLU A 424 -22.58 -26.87 36.08
CA GLU A 424 -22.57 -27.90 37.11
C GLU A 424 -23.99 -28.00 37.68
N VAL A 425 -24.74 -28.99 37.20
CA VAL A 425 -25.99 -29.38 37.83
C VAL A 425 -25.62 -30.09 39.14
N ASN A 426 -25.41 -29.32 40.21
CA ASN A 426 -25.41 -29.87 41.56
C ASN A 426 -26.85 -30.28 41.91
N LEU A 427 -27.22 -31.50 41.50
CA LEU A 427 -28.43 -32.18 41.97
C LEU A 427 -28.24 -32.58 43.43
N TYR A 428 -28.48 -31.65 44.35
CA TYR A 428 -28.76 -31.99 45.73
C TYR A 428 -30.18 -32.58 45.82
N GLY A 429 -30.24 -33.90 45.99
CA GLY A 429 -31.33 -34.60 46.68
C GLY A 429 -32.37 -35.32 45.80
N LYS A 430 -32.26 -36.65 45.73
CA LYS A 430 -33.08 -37.58 46.55
C LYS A 430 -32.74 -39.03 46.21
N ASN A 431 -32.42 -39.78 47.25
CA ASN A 431 -32.36 -41.24 47.26
C ASN A 431 -33.65 -41.85 46.69
N VAL A 432 -33.50 -42.74 45.72
CA VAL A 432 -34.38 -43.90 45.57
C VAL A 432 -33.49 -45.09 45.29
N ASP A 433 -33.41 -45.98 46.28
CA ASP A 433 -32.87 -47.32 46.15
C ASP A 433 -33.67 -48.11 45.10
N THR A 434 -32.97 -48.72 44.16
CA THR A 434 -33.41 -49.99 43.57
C THR A 434 -32.20 -50.84 43.23
N ASP A 435 -32.00 -51.87 44.05
CA ASP A 435 -31.22 -53.06 43.75
C ASP A 435 -31.71 -53.71 42.44
N SER A 436 -30.80 -53.97 41.50
CA SER A 436 -30.87 -55.19 40.68
C SER A 436 -29.47 -55.57 40.18
N LYS A 437 -29.16 -56.86 40.34
CA LYS A 437 -27.87 -57.51 40.10
C LYS A 437 -27.62 -57.86 38.63
N LEU A 438 -26.32 -57.86 38.31
CA LEU A 438 -25.57 -58.71 37.38
C LEU A 438 -25.84 -58.66 35.85
N GLY A 439 -24.80 -58.29 35.12
CA GLY A 439 -24.59 -58.62 33.70
C GLY A 439 -23.24 -58.09 33.19
N SER A 440 -22.32 -58.99 32.91
CA SER A 440 -20.91 -58.79 32.54
C SER A 440 -20.67 -58.24 31.12
N ASN A 441 -19.54 -57.53 30.97
CA ASN A 441 -18.65 -57.37 29.80
C ASN A 441 -19.25 -57.22 28.39
N GLN A 442 -18.93 -56.09 27.73
CA GLN A 442 -18.04 -56.10 26.56
C GLN A 442 -17.66 -54.69 26.10
N ASP A 443 -16.35 -54.48 25.92
CA ASP A 443 -15.78 -53.40 25.14
C ASP A 443 -16.33 -53.39 23.72
N SER A 444 -16.66 -52.21 23.19
CA SER A 444 -16.37 -51.90 21.79
C SER A 444 -16.24 -50.39 21.57
N GLN A 445 -15.01 -49.99 21.25
CA GLN A 445 -14.74 -48.79 20.48
C GLN A 445 -15.39 -48.93 19.10
N MET A 446 -16.07 -47.89 18.63
CA MET A 446 -16.20 -47.63 17.19
C MET A 446 -16.11 -46.12 16.96
N VAL A 447 -14.92 -45.73 16.51
CA VAL A 447 -14.65 -44.53 15.71
C VAL A 447 -15.31 -44.76 14.34
N ALA A 448 -16.19 -43.85 13.91
CA ALA A 448 -16.62 -43.78 12.52
C ALA A 448 -15.95 -42.58 11.85
N SER A 449 -14.81 -42.86 11.23
CA SER A 449 -14.24 -42.09 10.13
C SER A 449 -15.06 -42.37 8.87
N LEU A 450 -15.57 -41.32 8.23
CA LEU A 450 -15.90 -41.35 6.81
C LEU A 450 -15.10 -40.24 6.14
N GLY A 451 -13.87 -40.58 5.77
CA GLY A 451 -13.21 -39.96 4.64
C GLY A 451 -13.73 -40.59 3.36
N ASN A 452 -14.17 -39.77 2.40
CA ASN A 452 -13.85 -40.05 1.02
C ASN A 452 -13.59 -38.76 0.23
N SER A 453 -12.46 -38.77 -0.47
CA SER A 453 -11.98 -37.72 -1.36
C SER A 453 -12.50 -37.92 -2.78
N ARG A 454 -12.75 -36.85 -3.53
CA ARG A 454 -11.86 -36.43 -4.65
C ARG A 454 -12.38 -35.18 -5.38
N ASN A 455 -11.46 -34.24 -5.54
CA ASN A 455 -11.20 -33.29 -6.63
C ASN A 455 -12.33 -32.81 -7.56
N GLY A 456 -12.43 -31.47 -7.65
CA GLY A 456 -12.41 -30.77 -8.92
C GLY A 456 -13.55 -29.78 -9.15
N MET A 457 -13.37 -28.52 -8.76
CA MET A 457 -13.46 -27.34 -9.63
C MET A 457 -13.32 -26.07 -8.78
N ASN A 458 -12.29 -25.29 -9.10
CA ASN A 458 -12.05 -23.93 -8.65
C ASN A 458 -13.06 -22.97 -9.30
N GLU A 459 -13.13 -21.77 -8.70
CA GLU A 459 -13.67 -20.51 -9.21
C GLU A 459 -15.04 -20.06 -8.65
N PHE A 460 -15.07 -18.75 -8.38
CA PHE A 460 -16.15 -17.92 -7.83
C PHE A 460 -16.35 -17.99 -6.33
N TRP A 461 -15.71 -17.05 -5.60
CA TRP A 461 -16.33 -15.99 -4.78
C TRP A 461 -15.20 -15.07 -4.28
N CYS A 462 -14.68 -14.22 -5.18
CA CYS A 462 -13.68 -13.19 -4.89
C CYS A 462 -14.18 -11.80 -5.31
N VAL A 463 -15.46 -11.52 -5.04
CA VAL A 463 -16.07 -10.21 -5.32
C VAL A 463 -16.98 -9.89 -4.15
N TYR A 464 -16.46 -9.23 -3.11
CA TYR A 464 -17.18 -8.24 -2.28
C TYR A 464 -16.31 -7.57 -1.19
N LEU A 465 -14.99 -7.80 -1.15
CA LEU A 465 -14.06 -7.15 -0.21
C LEU A 465 -12.99 -6.27 -0.89
N VAL A 466 -13.30 -5.75 -2.10
CA VAL A 466 -12.44 -4.79 -2.84
C VAL A 466 -13.10 -3.41 -3.01
N LYS A 467 -14.29 -3.17 -2.45
CA LYS A 467 -15.02 -1.90 -2.61
C LYS A 467 -14.99 -0.93 -1.42
N ILE A 468 -14.27 -1.22 -0.33
CA ILE A 468 -14.17 -0.32 0.83
C ILE A 468 -12.74 0.21 1.06
N VAL A 469 -11.72 -0.37 0.41
CA VAL A 469 -10.32 0.09 0.53
C VAL A 469 -9.92 1.08 -0.58
N MET A 470 -10.75 1.29 -1.61
CA MET A 470 -10.44 2.20 -2.73
C MET A 470 -11.11 3.58 -2.69
N THR A 471 -11.94 3.89 -1.68
CA THR A 471 -12.71 5.15 -1.66
C THR A 471 -12.21 6.20 -0.66
N VAL A 472 -11.14 5.93 0.09
CA VAL A 472 -10.54 6.93 1.02
C VAL A 472 -9.11 7.34 0.61
N VAL A 473 -8.44 6.60 -0.26
CA VAL A 473 -7.07 6.90 -0.71
C VAL A 473 -7.03 7.80 -1.96
N PHE A 474 -8.13 7.97 -2.69
CA PHE A 474 -8.15 8.75 -3.94
C PHE A 474 -8.60 10.22 -3.83
N PHE A 475 -8.80 10.78 -2.62
CA PHE A 475 -9.24 12.17 -2.48
C PHE A 475 -8.35 13.11 -1.63
N ASN A 476 -7.15 12.69 -1.19
CA ASN A 476 -6.26 13.58 -0.43
C ASN A 476 -4.77 13.55 -0.82
N ILE A 477 -4.42 13.05 -2.02
CA ILE A 477 -3.03 13.12 -2.53
C ILE A 477 -3.03 13.66 -3.97
N ALA A 478 -3.67 14.83 -4.13
CA ALA A 478 -3.45 15.72 -5.26
C ALA A 478 -3.27 17.15 -4.71
N MET A 479 -2.20 17.33 -3.94
CA MET A 479 -1.45 18.58 -3.74
C MET A 479 -0.06 18.25 -3.20
#